data_AF-A0A2S5VRF9-F1
#
_entry.id   AF-A0A2S5VRF9-F1
#
_cell.length_a   1.000
_cell.length_b   1.000
_cell.length_c   1.000
_cell.angle_alpha   90.00
_cell.angle_beta   90.00
_cell.angle_gamma   90.00
#
_symmetry.space_group_name_H-M   'P 1'
#
loop_
_entity.id
_entity.type
_entity.pdbx_description
1 polymer ?
#
loop_
_entity_poly.entity_id
_entity_poly.type
_entity_poly.pdbx_seq_one_letter_code
_entity_poly.pdbx_strand_id
1 'polypeptide(L)'
;MPDAPHPPRPRFLRREDIELLIAVAWNEEGCRRGLRPLAWRLGDADFVHFIGSADAYTRDSRQEIIEDWIAELGLADSIDPLGPPLDRRGADMVWTGSIGAIGMQFRYPAPDPAAG
;
A
#
# COMPACT_ATOMS: atom_id res chain seq x y z
N MET A 1 -5.57 14.40 52.18
CA MET A 1 -6.34 13.99 50.98
C MET A 1 -5.32 13.56 49.94
N PRO A 2 -5.21 12.28 49.57
CA PRO A 2 -4.33 11.88 48.47
C PRO A 2 -4.94 12.34 47.15
N ASP A 3 -4.11 12.91 46.27
CA ASP A 3 -4.49 13.32 44.91
C ASP A 3 -5.11 12.13 44.16
N ALA A 4 -6.33 12.33 43.66
CA ALA A 4 -6.97 11.35 42.80
C ALA A 4 -6.13 11.20 41.51
N PRO A 5 -5.85 9.96 41.05
CA PRO A 5 -5.12 9.76 39.80
C PRO A 5 -5.91 10.42 38.67
N HIS A 6 -5.26 11.34 37.97
CA HIS A 6 -5.84 11.99 36.80
C HIS A 6 -6.15 10.91 35.75
N PRO A 7 -7.35 10.88 35.17
CA PRO A 7 -7.64 9.94 34.09
C PRO A 7 -6.67 10.21 32.93
N PRO A 8 -6.13 9.18 32.28
CA PRO A 8 -5.28 9.38 31.11
C PRO A 8 -6.07 10.16 30.07
N ARG A 9 -5.54 11.30 29.62
CA ARG A 9 -6.16 12.07 28.54
C ARG A 9 -6.35 11.14 27.34
N PRO A 10 -7.50 11.20 26.64
CA PRO A 10 -7.68 10.45 25.41
C PRO A 10 -6.56 10.83 24.45
N ARG A 11 -5.73 9.86 24.08
CA ARG A 11 -4.78 10.02 22.99
C ARG A 11 -5.62 10.01 21.71
N PHE A 12 -5.74 11.17 21.08
CA PHE A 12 -6.21 11.22 19.71
C PHE A 12 -5.16 10.54 18.83
N LEU A 13 -5.56 9.47 18.14
CA LEU A 13 -4.72 8.82 17.13
C LEU A 13 -4.42 9.85 16.05
N ARG A 14 -3.13 10.08 15.81
CA ARG A 14 -2.70 10.91 14.68
C ARG A 14 -2.74 10.08 13.40
N ARG A 15 -2.71 10.73 12.24
CA ARG A 15 -2.67 10.02 10.95
C ARG A 15 -1.49 9.06 10.90
N GLU A 16 -0.35 9.46 11.43
CA GLU A 16 0.87 8.65 11.45
C GLU A 16 0.69 7.38 12.30
N ASP A 17 -0.06 7.46 13.40
CA ASP A 17 -0.38 6.29 14.23
C ASP A 17 -1.28 5.31 13.46
N ILE A 18 -2.24 5.85 12.69
CA ILE A 18 -3.14 5.05 11.85
C ILE A 18 -2.36 4.37 10.72
N GLU A 19 -1.51 5.14 10.01
CA GLU A 19 -0.65 4.61 8.94
C GLU A 19 0.31 3.53 9.46
N LEU A 20 0.87 3.71 10.67
CA LEU A 20 1.69 2.69 11.32
C LEU A 20 0.89 1.40 11.59
N LEU A 21 -0.31 1.52 12.16
CA LEU A 21 -1.17 0.36 12.43
C LEU A 21 -1.54 -0.39 11.14
N ILE A 22 -1.87 0.36 10.09
CA ILE A 22 -2.14 -0.18 8.75
C ILE A 22 -0.92 -0.91 8.20
N ALA A 23 0.27 -0.28 8.26
CA ALA A 23 1.50 -0.87 7.75
C ALA A 23 1.85 -2.18 8.47
N VAL A 24 1.68 -2.22 9.80
CA VAL A 24 1.87 -3.43 10.60
C VAL A 24 0.87 -4.51 10.18
N ALA A 25 -0.42 -4.18 10.12
CA ALA A 25 -1.47 -5.14 9.79
C ALA A 25 -1.30 -5.73 8.38
N TRP A 26 -1.04 -4.88 7.37
CA TRP A 26 -0.81 -5.35 6.01
C TRP A 26 0.43 -6.21 5.90
N ASN A 27 1.56 -5.78 6.48
CA ASN A 27 2.79 -6.57 6.37
C ASN A 27 2.72 -7.88 7.15
N GLU A 28 1.97 -7.94 8.25
CA GLU A 28 1.71 -9.19 8.96
C GLU A 28 0.86 -10.14 8.10
N GLU A 29 -0.21 -9.64 7.48
CA GLU A 29 -1.02 -10.41 6.53
C GLU A 29 -0.18 -10.89 5.34
N GLY A 30 0.61 -10.00 4.74
CA GLY A 30 1.50 -10.33 3.64
C GLY A 30 2.50 -11.41 4.03
N CYS A 31 3.11 -11.29 5.22
CA CYS A 31 4.03 -12.30 5.73
C CYS A 31 3.34 -13.68 5.87
N ARG A 32 2.07 -13.74 6.30
CA ARG A 32 1.31 -14.99 6.36
C ARG A 32 1.08 -15.61 4.98
N ARG A 33 1.10 -14.81 3.91
CA ARG A 33 1.00 -15.23 2.50
C ARG A 33 2.36 -15.42 1.82
N GLY A 34 3.47 -15.23 2.54
CA GLY A 34 4.82 -15.32 1.97
C GLY A 34 5.30 -14.08 1.23
N LEU A 35 4.58 -12.95 1.33
CA LEU A 35 4.92 -11.69 0.69
C LEU A 35 6.00 -10.93 1.44
N ARG A 36 6.82 -10.21 0.68
CA ARG A 36 7.83 -9.29 1.21
C ARG A 36 7.16 -7.99 1.70
N PRO A 37 7.58 -7.41 2.85
CA PRO A 37 6.91 -6.25 3.42
C PRO A 37 7.01 -5.00 2.52
N LEU A 38 5.96 -4.17 2.50
CA LEU A 38 5.96 -2.88 1.80
C LEU A 38 5.95 -1.71 2.80
N ALA A 39 6.37 -0.56 2.32
CA ALA A 39 6.03 0.71 2.96
C ALA A 39 4.58 1.06 2.60
N TRP A 40 3.72 1.18 3.60
CA TRP A 40 2.31 1.51 3.42
C TRP A 40 2.02 2.93 3.85
N ARG A 41 1.16 3.61 3.09
CA ARG A 41 0.65 4.95 3.40
C ARG A 41 -0.84 5.05 3.07
N LEU A 42 -1.52 5.97 3.71
CA LEU A 42 -2.86 6.36 3.29
C LEU A 42 -2.75 7.37 2.14
N GLY A 43 -3.58 7.21 1.13
CA GLY A 43 -3.80 8.24 0.12
C GLY A 43 -4.63 9.41 0.65
N ASP A 44 -4.72 10.47 -0.15
CA ASP A 44 -5.49 11.67 0.17
C ASP A 44 -6.90 11.66 -0.46
N ALA A 45 -7.38 10.50 -0.86
CA ALA A 45 -8.70 10.35 -1.45
C ALA A 45 -9.80 10.42 -0.37
N ASP A 46 -11.03 10.77 -0.78
CA ASP A 46 -12.20 10.84 0.09
C ASP A 46 -12.72 9.45 0.56
N PHE A 47 -12.00 8.39 0.21
CA PHE A 47 -12.29 7.00 0.57
C PHE A 47 -11.02 6.31 1.08
N VAL A 48 -11.17 5.12 1.67
CA VAL A 48 -10.04 4.33 2.18
C VAL A 48 -9.15 3.92 1.00
N HIS A 49 -7.98 4.54 0.91
CA HIS A 49 -7.02 4.33 -0.17
C HIS A 49 -5.64 4.01 0.43
N PHE A 50 -5.12 2.83 0.16
CA PHE A 50 -3.78 2.42 0.59
C PHE A 50 -2.79 2.51 -0.56
N ILE A 51 -1.58 2.99 -0.25
CA ILE A 51 -0.47 3.09 -1.18
C ILE A 51 0.65 2.19 -0.66
N GLY A 52 0.97 1.14 -1.41
CA GLY A 52 2.09 0.23 -1.13
C GLY A 52 3.31 0.59 -1.99
N SER A 53 4.48 0.65 -1.36
CA SER A 53 5.76 0.91 -2.03
C SER A 53 6.84 -0.10 -1.65
N ALA A 54 7.55 -0.57 -2.67
CA ALA A 54 8.72 -1.44 -2.57
C ALA A 54 10.05 -0.64 -2.60
N ASP A 55 10.05 0.66 -2.27
CA ASP A 55 11.23 1.52 -2.41
C ASP A 55 12.43 1.12 -1.54
N ALA A 56 12.20 0.36 -0.48
CA ALA A 56 13.26 -0.22 0.35
C ALA A 56 14.10 -1.29 -0.38
N TYR A 57 13.61 -1.80 -1.52
CA TYR A 57 14.26 -2.84 -2.31
C TYR A 57 15.02 -2.28 -3.52
N THR A 58 15.91 -3.10 -4.08
CA THR A 58 16.60 -2.84 -5.34
C THR A 58 15.62 -2.70 -6.49
N ARG A 59 15.90 -1.79 -7.44
CA ARG A 59 15.03 -1.49 -8.58
C ARG A 59 14.55 -2.75 -9.30
N ASP A 60 15.46 -3.68 -9.55
CA ASP A 60 15.21 -4.93 -10.29
C ASP A 60 14.20 -5.86 -9.59
N SER A 61 14.09 -5.78 -8.27
CA SER A 61 13.19 -6.65 -7.48
C SER A 61 11.84 -5.98 -7.19
N ARG A 62 11.71 -4.67 -7.39
CA ARG A 62 10.48 -3.94 -7.01
C ARG A 62 9.27 -4.39 -7.81
N GLN A 63 9.45 -4.63 -9.11
CA GLN A 63 8.36 -5.07 -9.97
C GLN A 63 7.82 -6.43 -9.52
N GLU A 64 8.69 -7.43 -9.39
CA GLU A 64 8.32 -8.77 -8.90
C GLU A 64 7.59 -8.71 -7.55
N ILE A 65 8.13 -7.94 -6.59
CA ILE A 65 7.50 -7.76 -5.27
C ILE A 65 6.07 -7.24 -5.41
N ILE A 66 5.88 -6.19 -6.21
CA ILE A 66 4.56 -5.56 -6.37
C ILE A 66 3.59 -6.48 -7.12
N GLU A 67 4.07 -7.23 -8.12
CA GLU A 67 3.27 -8.22 -8.83
C GLU A 67 2.81 -9.36 -7.91
N ASP A 68 3.68 -9.85 -7.02
CA ASP A 68 3.32 -10.84 -5.99
C ASP A 68 2.17 -10.32 -5.11
N TRP A 69 2.26 -9.05 -4.67
CA TRP A 69 1.20 -8.41 -3.87
C TRP A 69 -0.12 -8.27 -4.63
N ILE A 70 -0.09 -7.87 -5.91
CA ILE A 70 -1.29 -7.76 -6.73
C ILE A 70 -1.95 -9.13 -6.92
N ALA A 71 -1.15 -10.17 -7.19
CA ALA A 71 -1.65 -11.53 -7.37
C ALA A 71 -2.28 -12.09 -6.08
N GLU A 72 -1.56 -12.03 -4.96
CA GLU A 72 -2.00 -12.62 -3.69
C GLU A 72 -3.20 -11.90 -3.05
N LEU A 73 -3.41 -10.63 -3.36
CA LEU A 73 -4.59 -9.90 -2.94
C LEU A 73 -5.82 -10.15 -3.84
N GLY A 74 -5.68 -10.95 -4.90
CA GLY A 74 -6.76 -11.19 -5.88
C GLY A 74 -7.14 -9.93 -6.67
N LEU A 75 -6.21 -8.97 -6.74
CA LEU A 75 -6.44 -7.66 -7.34
C LEU A 75 -6.42 -7.68 -8.86
N ALA A 76 -5.77 -8.68 -9.46
CA ALA A 76 -5.74 -8.87 -10.90
C ALA A 76 -7.13 -9.11 -11.50
N ASP A 77 -8.04 -9.75 -10.74
CA ASP A 77 -9.40 -10.07 -11.19
C ASP A 77 -10.40 -8.93 -10.94
N SER A 78 -9.99 -7.90 -10.19
CA SER A 78 -10.83 -6.75 -9.81
C SER A 78 -10.57 -5.49 -10.66
N ILE A 79 -9.82 -5.65 -11.75
CA ILE A 79 -9.50 -4.56 -12.69
C ILE A 79 -10.77 -4.11 -13.42
N ASP A 80 -11.08 -2.82 -13.31
CA ASP A 80 -12.11 -2.17 -14.11
C ASP A 80 -11.74 -2.27 -15.61
N PRO A 81 -12.56 -2.91 -16.48
CA PRO A 81 -12.26 -3.04 -17.90
C PRO A 81 -12.33 -1.71 -18.69
N LEU A 82 -12.79 -0.61 -18.08
CA LEU A 82 -13.00 0.66 -18.77
C LEU A 82 -11.84 1.66 -18.65
N GLY A 83 -10.77 1.34 -17.92
CA GLY A 83 -9.55 2.15 -17.87
C GLY A 83 -8.33 1.28 -17.57
N PRO A 84 -7.13 1.60 -18.10
CA PRO A 84 -5.95 0.82 -17.75
C PRO A 84 -5.68 1.02 -16.26
N PRO A 85 -5.56 -0.06 -15.45
CA PRO A 85 -5.14 0.04 -14.06
C PRO A 85 -3.69 0.51 -13.93
N LEU A 86 -3.03 0.80 -15.04
CA LEU A 86 -1.60 1.00 -15.18
C LEU A 86 -1.33 2.35 -15.84
N ASP A 87 -0.85 3.29 -15.05
CA ASP A 87 -0.46 4.62 -15.49
C ASP A 87 1.06 4.78 -15.42
N ARG A 88 1.67 5.41 -16.44
CA ARG A 88 3.10 5.71 -16.40
C ARG A 88 3.30 7.11 -15.84
N ARG A 89 3.89 7.21 -14.66
CA ARG A 89 4.24 8.48 -14.02
C ARG A 89 5.75 8.69 -14.01
N GLY A 90 6.23 9.31 -15.10
CA GLY A 90 7.66 9.55 -15.31
C GLY A 90 8.44 8.24 -15.44
N ALA A 91 9.28 7.94 -14.45
CA ALA A 91 10.10 6.75 -14.40
C ALA A 91 9.41 5.53 -13.77
N ASP A 92 8.20 5.71 -13.22
CA ASP A 92 7.46 4.65 -12.53
C ASP A 92 6.21 4.24 -13.33
N MET A 93 5.82 2.96 -13.20
CA MET A 93 4.45 2.51 -13.40
C MET A 93 3.70 2.59 -12.08
N VAL A 94 2.46 3.03 -12.17
CA VAL A 94 1.52 3.10 -11.06
C VAL A 94 0.38 2.16 -11.39
N TRP A 95 0.25 1.12 -10.59
CA TRP A 95 -0.90 0.24 -10.64
C TRP A 95 -1.97 0.72 -9.66
N THR A 96 -3.23 0.75 -10.07
CA THR A 96 -4.37 1.12 -9.23
C THR A 96 -5.51 0.11 -9.40
N GLY A 97 -6.15 -0.27 -8.30
CA GLY A 97 -7.33 -1.12 -8.30
C GLY A 97 -8.07 -1.06 -6.97
N SER A 98 -9.06 -1.93 -6.75
CA SER A 98 -9.87 -1.90 -5.54
C SER A 98 -10.31 -3.28 -5.06
N ILE A 99 -10.38 -3.47 -3.74
CA ILE A 99 -11.00 -4.63 -3.09
C ILE A 99 -12.28 -4.14 -2.41
N GLY A 100 -13.44 -4.43 -3.01
CA GLY A 100 -14.70 -3.85 -2.55
C GLY A 100 -14.67 -2.32 -2.65
N ALA A 101 -14.80 -1.62 -1.51
CA ALA A 101 -14.76 -0.16 -1.44
C ALA A 101 -13.38 0.43 -1.07
N ILE A 102 -12.35 -0.43 -0.97
CA ILE A 102 -11.00 -0.02 -0.59
C ILE A 102 -10.16 0.14 -1.86
N GLY A 103 -9.63 1.33 -2.10
CA GLY A 103 -8.68 1.55 -3.19
C GLY A 103 -7.26 1.15 -2.80
N MET A 104 -6.54 0.65 -3.79
CA MET A 104 -5.16 0.22 -3.70
C MET A 104 -4.34 0.89 -4.81
N GLN A 105 -3.15 1.36 -4.46
CA GLN A 105 -2.18 1.86 -5.42
C GLN A 105 -0.81 1.27 -5.11
N PHE A 106 -0.13 0.79 -6.14
CA PHE A 106 1.24 0.31 -6.07
C PHE A 106 2.12 1.07 -7.04
N ARG A 107 3.38 1.28 -6.67
CA ARG A 107 4.38 1.93 -7.52
C ARG A 107 5.56 1.00 -7.73
N TYR A 108 5.94 0.83 -8.98
CA TYR A 108 7.13 0.09 -9.35
C TYR A 108 7.83 0.76 -10.55
N PRO A 109 9.13 0.54 -10.74
CA PRO A 109 9.87 1.16 -11.82
C PRO A 109 9.28 0.79 -13.18
N ALA A 110 9.21 1.74 -14.11
CA ALA A 110 8.81 1.45 -15.47
C ALA A 110 9.87 0.62 -16.20
N PRO A 111 9.44 -0.32 -17.06
CA PRO A 111 10.36 -1.02 -17.95
C PRO A 111 11.09 0.01 -18.81
N ASP A 112 12.37 -0.26 -19.06
CA ASP A 112 13.20 0.59 -19.90
C ASP A 112 12.63 0.58 -21.33
N PRO A 113 12.25 1.74 -21.89
CA PRO A 113 11.74 1.79 -23.27
C PRO A 113 12.74 1.29 -24.32
N ALA A 114 14.03 1.15 -23.98
CA ALA A 114 15.07 0.62 -24.86
C ALA A 114 15.24 -0.91 -24.81
N ALA A 115 14.48 -1.62 -23.96
CA ALA A 115 14.59 -3.07 -23.77
C ALA A 115 13.49 -3.89 -24.50
N GLY A 116 12.71 -3.27 -25.39
CA GLY A 116 11.61 -3.88 -26.15
C GLY A 116 11.87 -3.99 -27.65
#